data_AF-A0A537FQK8-F1
#
_entry.id   AF-A0A537FQK8-F1
#
_cell.length_a   1.000
_cell.length_b   1.000
_cell.length_c   1.000
_cell.angle_alpha   90.00
_cell.angle_beta   90.00
_cell.angle_gamma   90.00
#
_symmetry.space_group_name_H-M   'P 1'
#
loop_
_entity.id
_entity.type
_entity.pdbx_description
1 polymer ?
#
loop_
_entity_poly.entity_id
_entity_poly.type
_entity_poly.pdbx_seq_one_letter_code
_entity_poly.pdbx_strand_id
1 'polypeptide(L)'
;MIVRGSLTRSRRGFSTIIAEVMMVLIVIIMSAIVFVWVVPTFQSNTGQDNSGAAYAEKFSTLWGNFATFAPSIPETVRSSPSPWSPYKVCSASSPITSPYSGNIFVPINDVCVITASVGNVFASSGSNLTVVGTTINGDLAANYSASVTLRNANVVHFTGLYNDQVVNIVGTSFNTSGDTSVCGDGCNNAIYEGGRGSFAMINSTVNGQIESEVSHQAIVTGNTVTGRMEIESADFGQIMNNNIGVLDLDQNGIIVISGNTVNGNVLYGLNRWCAAGNNVVSGSFGGICVGNIEIDLANTGSIPVSLVAAYMSNSPIAGPITWKLLSGGQGHNSLPITIPVGQSVNVTMQWTPPKSSFAMPWTGLYFIFVSSHQNFVDGYLYFGHNPALTITSQSRPENRICPPCY
;
A
#
# COMPACT_ATOMS: atom_id res chain seq x y z
N MET A 1 -65.70 -75.15 65.34
CA MET A 1 -64.80 -74.05 65.73
C MET A 1 -63.67 -74.02 64.73
N ILE A 2 -63.73 -73.11 63.74
CA ILE A 2 -62.70 -72.98 62.69
C ILE A 2 -62.01 -71.64 62.89
N VAL A 3 -60.72 -71.72 63.23
CA VAL A 3 -59.78 -70.60 63.31
C VAL A 3 -59.42 -70.18 61.88
N ARG A 4 -59.60 -68.90 61.52
CA ARG A 4 -58.95 -68.29 60.36
C ARG A 4 -57.88 -67.33 60.86
N GLY A 5 -56.65 -67.64 60.47
CA GLY A 5 -55.44 -66.92 60.83
C GLY A 5 -55.38 -65.50 60.25
N SER A 6 -54.83 -64.64 61.09
CA SER A 6 -54.37 -63.28 60.80
C SER A 6 -53.28 -63.25 59.72
N LEU A 7 -53.36 -62.28 58.81
CA LEU A 7 -52.20 -61.66 58.16
C LEU A 7 -52.45 -60.16 57.97
N THR A 8 -52.31 -59.39 59.04
CA THR A 8 -52.16 -57.92 58.94
C THR A 8 -50.71 -57.57 58.59
N ARG A 9 -50.50 -57.27 57.31
CA ARG A 9 -49.25 -56.77 56.72
C ARG A 9 -48.82 -55.47 57.43
N SER A 10 -47.62 -55.46 58.00
CA SER A 10 -47.04 -54.31 58.71
C SER A 10 -46.99 -53.06 57.81
N ARG A 11 -47.82 -52.06 58.12
CA ARG A 11 -47.84 -50.73 57.48
C ARG A 11 -46.65 -49.84 57.87
N ARG A 12 -45.73 -50.30 58.74
CA ARG A 12 -44.60 -49.49 59.22
C ARG A 12 -43.43 -49.38 58.23
N GLY A 13 -43.29 -50.29 57.26
CA GLY A 13 -42.24 -50.19 56.23
C GLY A 13 -42.60 -49.29 55.04
N PHE A 14 -43.89 -49.11 54.76
CA PHE A 14 -44.34 -48.35 53.58
C PHE A 14 -44.18 -46.84 53.76
N SER A 15 -44.38 -46.33 54.99
CA SER A 15 -44.24 -44.90 55.29
C SER A 15 -42.78 -44.44 55.27
N THR A 16 -41.84 -45.31 55.69
CA THR A 16 -40.40 -45.01 55.64
C THR A 16 -39.90 -45.01 54.21
N ILE A 17 -40.30 -45.98 53.38
CA ILE A 17 -39.95 -46.04 51.96
C ILE A 17 -40.51 -44.82 51.21
N ILE A 18 -41.75 -44.40 51.48
CA ILE A 18 -42.33 -43.19 50.86
C ILE A 18 -41.57 -41.93 51.28
N ALA A 19 -41.19 -41.81 52.56
CA ALA A 19 -40.43 -40.66 53.04
C ALA A 19 -39.03 -40.60 52.39
N GLU A 20 -38.37 -41.74 52.24
CA GLU A 20 -37.06 -41.85 51.58
C GLU A 20 -37.15 -41.47 50.09
N VAL A 21 -38.17 -41.98 49.39
CA VAL A 21 -38.41 -41.66 47.97
C VAL A 21 -38.76 -40.18 47.78
N MET A 22 -39.56 -39.59 48.68
CA MET A 22 -39.87 -38.16 48.66
C MET A 22 -38.64 -37.30 48.89
N MET A 23 -37.76 -37.69 49.83
CA MET A 23 -36.52 -36.96 50.10
C MET A 23 -35.57 -37.00 48.90
N VAL A 24 -35.42 -38.17 48.27
CA VAL A 24 -34.62 -38.32 47.04
C VAL A 24 -35.19 -37.49 45.90
N LEU A 25 -36.52 -37.45 45.72
CA LEU A 25 -37.17 -36.61 44.71
C LEU A 25 -36.93 -35.12 44.94
N ILE A 26 -37.03 -34.65 46.19
CA ILE A 26 -36.76 -33.24 46.52
C ILE A 26 -35.30 -32.90 46.23
N VAL A 27 -34.36 -33.78 46.58
CA VAL A 27 -32.93 -33.58 46.29
C VAL A 27 -32.70 -33.52 44.79
N ILE A 28 -33.31 -34.40 43.99
CA ILE A 28 -33.17 -34.38 42.52
C ILE A 28 -33.76 -33.10 41.93
N ILE A 29 -34.95 -32.66 42.39
CA ILE A 29 -35.60 -31.44 41.89
C ILE A 29 -34.79 -30.20 42.28
N MET A 30 -34.34 -30.09 43.53
CA MET A 30 -33.47 -28.99 43.99
C MET A 30 -32.14 -28.98 43.24
N SER A 31 -31.55 -30.16 43.01
CA SER A 31 -30.30 -30.27 42.23
C SER A 31 -30.52 -29.89 40.77
N ALA A 32 -31.65 -30.24 40.17
CA ALA A 32 -32.00 -29.87 38.80
C ALA A 32 -32.30 -28.36 38.68
N ILE A 33 -32.97 -27.75 39.66
CA ILE A 33 -33.19 -26.29 39.68
C ILE A 33 -31.86 -25.56 39.82
N VAL A 34 -30.97 -26.00 40.71
CA VAL A 34 -29.62 -25.45 40.83
C VAL A 34 -28.86 -25.67 39.52
N PHE A 35 -28.91 -26.84 38.90
CA PHE A 35 -28.20 -27.10 37.64
C PHE A 35 -28.75 -26.27 36.48
N VAL A 36 -30.07 -26.07 36.39
CA VAL A 36 -30.72 -25.30 35.31
C VAL A 36 -30.56 -23.80 35.47
N TRP A 37 -30.52 -23.28 36.70
CA TRP A 37 -30.45 -21.83 36.94
C TRP A 37 -29.07 -21.33 37.33
N VAL A 38 -28.31 -22.10 38.10
CA VAL A 38 -27.01 -21.69 38.63
C VAL A 38 -25.88 -21.97 37.63
N VAL A 39 -25.95 -23.06 36.86
CA VAL A 39 -24.92 -23.35 35.83
C VAL A 39 -24.92 -22.30 34.72
N PRO A 40 -26.04 -21.81 34.15
CA PRO A 40 -26.01 -20.69 33.21
C PRO A 40 -25.51 -19.39 33.83
N THR A 41 -25.75 -19.16 35.12
CA THR A 41 -25.30 -17.96 35.84
C THR A 41 -23.79 -17.96 36.10
N PHE A 42 -23.16 -19.14 36.26
CA PHE A 42 -21.70 -19.28 36.35
C PHE A 42 -21.02 -19.47 34.99
N GLN A 43 -21.72 -20.02 33.97
CA GLN A 43 -21.24 -20.06 32.59
C GLN A 43 -21.37 -18.71 31.87
N SER A 44 -22.27 -17.80 32.29
CA SER A 44 -22.35 -16.45 31.71
C SER A 44 -21.18 -15.54 32.12
N ASN A 45 -20.42 -15.89 33.17
CA ASN A 45 -19.29 -15.10 33.67
C ASN A 45 -17.91 -15.72 33.42
N THR A 46 -17.84 -16.89 32.78
CA THR A 46 -16.58 -17.45 32.27
C THR A 46 -16.79 -17.96 30.86
N GLY A 47 -16.47 -17.10 29.88
CA GLY A 47 -16.44 -17.48 28.48
C GLY A 47 -17.76 -17.28 27.72
N GLN A 48 -18.37 -16.09 27.81
CA GLN A 48 -18.91 -15.57 26.55
C GLN A 48 -17.71 -15.51 25.61
N ASP A 49 -17.67 -16.45 24.68
CA ASP A 49 -16.87 -16.31 23.49
C ASP A 49 -17.35 -15.05 22.79
N ASN A 50 -16.74 -13.92 23.15
CA ASN A 50 -17.04 -12.61 22.61
C ASN A 50 -16.78 -12.59 21.11
N SER A 51 -16.24 -13.65 20.49
CA SER A 51 -16.20 -13.81 19.04
C SER A 51 -17.58 -13.56 18.42
N GLY A 52 -18.66 -14.08 19.00
CA GLY A 52 -20.04 -13.88 18.52
C GLY A 52 -20.52 -12.42 18.56
N ALA A 53 -20.18 -11.69 19.63
CA ALA A 53 -20.46 -10.26 19.75
C ALA A 53 -19.55 -9.43 18.83
N ALA A 54 -18.30 -9.87 18.66
CA ALA A 54 -17.29 -9.28 17.82
C ALA A 54 -17.64 -9.43 16.31
N TYR A 55 -18.43 -10.45 15.91
CA TYR A 55 -18.98 -10.58 14.54
C TYR A 55 -20.11 -9.58 14.21
N ALA A 56 -20.71 -8.93 15.22
CA ALA A 56 -21.79 -7.94 15.03
C ALA A 56 -21.26 -6.48 14.94
N GLU A 57 -19.98 -6.27 15.20
CA GLU A 57 -19.29 -4.96 15.17
C GLU A 57 -18.86 -4.64 13.72
N LYS A 58 -19.84 -4.50 12.81
CA LYS A 58 -19.59 -4.21 11.38
C LYS A 58 -19.32 -2.73 11.15
N PHE A 59 -18.33 -2.44 10.32
CA PHE A 59 -17.99 -1.07 9.90
C PHE A 59 -17.85 -1.02 8.39
N SER A 60 -18.19 0.13 7.82
CA SER A 60 -17.92 0.41 6.41
C SER A 60 -17.35 1.81 6.28
N THR A 61 -16.26 1.94 5.54
CA THR A 61 -15.82 3.25 5.04
C THR A 61 -16.80 3.63 3.94
N LEU A 62 -17.45 4.79 4.09
CA LEU A 62 -18.34 5.29 3.05
C LEU A 62 -17.54 5.95 1.92
N TRP A 63 -16.45 6.62 2.30
CA TRP A 63 -15.59 7.32 1.36
C TRP A 63 -14.24 7.60 2.02
N GLY A 64 -13.14 7.34 1.31
CA GLY A 64 -11.79 7.69 1.74
C GLY A 64 -11.08 8.39 0.59
N ASN A 65 -10.46 9.53 0.87
CA ASN A 65 -9.75 10.32 -0.11
C ASN A 65 -8.40 10.79 0.43
N PHE A 66 -7.38 10.68 -0.39
CA PHE A 66 -6.09 11.33 -0.15
C PHE A 66 -6.16 12.63 -0.93
N ALA A 67 -6.49 13.73 -0.24
CA ALA A 67 -6.67 15.09 -0.75
C ALA A 67 -7.04 15.22 -2.25
N THR A 68 -8.31 15.53 -2.54
CA THR A 68 -8.83 16.11 -3.79
C THR A 68 -8.05 15.74 -5.07
N PHE A 69 -8.39 14.61 -5.69
CA PHE A 69 -8.02 14.29 -7.06
C PHE A 69 -8.43 15.45 -8.01
N ALA A 70 -7.53 16.39 -8.29
CA ALA A 70 -7.59 17.09 -9.56
C ALA A 70 -7.34 16.04 -10.66
N PRO A 71 -7.95 16.06 -11.85
CA PRO A 71 -7.58 15.17 -12.96
C PRO A 71 -6.10 15.39 -13.32
N SER A 72 -5.31 14.36 -13.69
CA SER A 72 -3.91 14.58 -14.15
C SER A 72 -3.96 15.66 -15.21
N ILE A 73 -3.19 16.75 -15.05
CA ILE A 73 -3.00 17.62 -16.20
C ILE A 73 -2.26 16.73 -17.20
N PRO A 74 -2.80 16.47 -18.40
CA PRO A 74 -2.11 15.64 -19.36
C PRO A 74 -0.80 16.33 -19.74
N GLU A 75 0.30 15.92 -19.13
CA GLU A 75 1.66 16.21 -19.61
C GLU A 75 1.78 15.59 -21.01
N THR A 76 2.29 16.36 -21.97
CA THR A 76 2.44 15.88 -23.34
C THR A 76 3.66 14.97 -23.41
N VAL A 77 3.44 13.65 -23.49
CA VAL A 77 4.53 12.68 -23.71
C VAL A 77 5.30 13.06 -24.98
N ARG A 78 6.63 13.06 -24.89
CA ARG A 78 7.52 13.39 -26.01
C ARG A 78 7.34 12.37 -27.15
N SER A 79 7.52 12.82 -28.38
CA SER A 79 7.54 11.92 -29.54
C SER A 79 8.79 11.05 -29.54
N SER A 80 8.63 9.74 -29.72
CA SER A 80 9.74 8.81 -29.93
C SER A 80 10.51 9.12 -31.23
N PRO A 81 11.84 8.90 -31.28
CA PRO A 81 12.59 8.86 -32.53
C PRO A 81 12.15 7.68 -33.41
N SER A 82 12.58 7.67 -34.67
CA SER A 82 12.46 6.50 -35.56
C SER A 82 13.61 5.51 -35.35
N PRO A 83 13.44 4.21 -35.69
CA PRO A 83 14.52 3.23 -35.62
C PRO A 83 15.76 3.64 -36.42
N TRP A 84 16.95 3.45 -35.85
CA TRP A 84 18.21 3.78 -36.52
C TRP A 84 18.59 2.74 -37.57
N SER A 85 18.63 3.13 -38.85
CA SER A 85 19.08 2.27 -39.95
C SER A 85 20.57 2.49 -40.29
N PRO A 86 21.29 1.45 -40.75
CA PRO A 86 20.88 0.05 -40.83
C PRO A 86 20.81 -0.61 -39.44
N TYR A 87 19.95 -1.62 -39.29
CA TYR A 87 19.79 -2.38 -38.05
C TYR A 87 19.74 -3.89 -38.30
N LYS A 88 20.08 -4.66 -37.26
CA LYS A 88 19.83 -6.09 -37.17
C LYS A 88 18.55 -6.32 -36.35
N VAL A 89 17.69 -7.20 -36.85
CA VAL A 89 16.49 -7.61 -36.13
C VAL A 89 16.88 -8.52 -34.96
N CYS A 90 16.36 -8.22 -33.77
CA CYS A 90 16.42 -9.10 -32.61
C CYS A 90 15.03 -9.63 -32.30
N SER A 91 14.93 -10.94 -32.13
CA SER A 91 13.68 -11.67 -31.86
C SER A 91 13.96 -12.83 -30.91
N ALA A 92 12.90 -13.54 -30.49
CA ALA A 92 13.04 -14.68 -29.58
C ALA A 92 13.88 -15.81 -30.20
N SER A 93 13.78 -15.97 -31.52
CA SER A 93 14.54 -16.97 -32.29
C SER A 93 15.95 -16.53 -32.68
N SER A 94 16.24 -15.22 -32.60
CA SER A 94 17.55 -14.66 -32.92
C SER A 94 17.95 -13.60 -31.87
N PRO A 95 18.21 -14.01 -30.61
CA PRO A 95 18.67 -13.09 -29.58
C PRO A 95 20.09 -12.60 -29.87
N ILE A 96 20.51 -11.53 -29.18
CA ILE A 96 21.88 -11.02 -29.30
C ILE A 96 22.73 -11.55 -28.15
N THR A 97 23.49 -12.61 -28.44
CA THR A 97 24.38 -13.31 -27.49
C THR A 97 25.86 -13.12 -27.81
N SER A 98 26.19 -12.50 -28.94
CA SER A 98 27.54 -12.15 -29.36
C SER A 98 27.66 -10.65 -29.64
N PRO A 99 28.78 -9.99 -29.32
CA PRO A 99 28.95 -8.55 -29.54
C PRO A 99 28.66 -8.14 -30.99
N TYR A 100 27.94 -7.04 -31.17
CA TYR A 100 27.56 -6.49 -32.47
C TYR A 100 27.55 -4.97 -32.42
N SER A 101 28.47 -4.31 -33.13
CA SER A 101 28.60 -2.85 -33.07
C SER A 101 27.48 -2.06 -33.78
N GLY A 102 26.58 -2.72 -34.49
CA GLY A 102 25.49 -2.07 -35.22
C GLY A 102 24.22 -1.88 -34.37
N ASN A 103 23.21 -1.26 -34.99
CA ASN A 103 21.94 -0.97 -34.34
C ASN A 103 21.06 -2.22 -34.26
N ILE A 104 20.28 -2.34 -33.20
CA ILE A 104 19.32 -3.41 -32.99
C ILE A 104 17.90 -2.86 -33.10
N PHE A 105 17.06 -3.59 -33.81
CA PHE A 105 15.62 -3.34 -33.88
C PHE A 105 14.86 -4.53 -33.30
N VAL A 106 14.00 -4.28 -32.33
CA VAL A 106 13.03 -5.26 -31.81
C VAL A 106 11.69 -5.02 -32.51
N PRO A 107 11.18 -6.00 -33.29
CA PRO A 107 9.93 -5.85 -34.01
C PRO A 107 8.71 -5.74 -33.10
N ILE A 108 7.60 -5.31 -33.70
CA ILE A 108 6.30 -5.20 -33.05
C ILE A 108 5.88 -6.56 -32.48
N ASN A 109 5.40 -6.57 -31.23
CA ASN A 109 4.93 -7.77 -30.52
C ASN A 109 5.95 -8.92 -30.42
N ASP A 110 7.23 -8.64 -30.59
CA ASP A 110 8.30 -9.65 -30.48
C ASP A 110 9.03 -9.54 -29.13
N VAL A 111 9.83 -10.54 -28.81
CA VAL A 111 10.64 -10.60 -27.60
C VAL A 111 12.11 -10.57 -28.00
N CYS A 112 12.91 -9.70 -27.41
CA CYS A 112 14.35 -9.66 -27.64
C CYS A 112 15.11 -9.75 -26.33
N VAL A 113 16.11 -10.63 -26.30
CA VAL A 113 17.07 -10.72 -25.19
C VAL A 113 18.46 -10.36 -25.71
N ILE A 114 19.09 -9.38 -25.07
CA ILE A 114 20.44 -8.89 -25.37
C ILE A 114 21.34 -9.18 -24.16
N THR A 115 22.36 -10.00 -24.38
CA THR A 115 23.37 -10.38 -23.35
C THR A 115 24.79 -10.06 -23.79
N ALA A 116 24.94 -9.43 -24.96
CA ALA A 116 26.22 -9.01 -25.50
C ALA A 116 26.17 -7.57 -26.01
N SER A 117 27.35 -6.95 -26.15
CA SER A 117 27.48 -5.52 -26.39
C SER A 117 26.87 -5.12 -27.74
N VAL A 118 26.08 -4.05 -27.78
CA VAL A 118 25.39 -3.56 -28.99
C VAL A 118 25.62 -2.07 -29.27
N GLY A 119 25.27 -1.61 -30.47
CA GLY A 119 25.12 -0.19 -30.81
C GLY A 119 23.84 0.40 -30.22
N ASN A 120 23.07 1.16 -31.01
CA ASN A 120 21.76 1.66 -30.58
C ASN A 120 20.73 0.53 -30.51
N VAL A 121 19.70 0.67 -29.66
CA VAL A 121 18.60 -0.30 -29.54
C VAL A 121 17.26 0.42 -29.67
N PHE A 122 16.44 0.00 -30.63
CA PHE A 122 15.06 0.47 -30.78
C PHE A 122 14.07 -0.66 -30.51
N ALA A 123 13.17 -0.50 -29.54
CA ALA A 123 12.08 -1.43 -29.23
C ALA A 123 10.73 -0.90 -29.72
N SER A 124 10.03 -1.69 -30.53
CA SER A 124 8.76 -1.28 -31.15
C SER A 124 7.54 -1.56 -30.28
N SER A 125 6.39 -1.07 -30.74
CA SER A 125 5.11 -1.26 -30.05
C SER A 125 4.83 -2.73 -29.72
N GLY A 126 4.39 -2.98 -28.49
CA GLY A 126 4.05 -4.29 -27.95
C GLY A 126 5.24 -5.23 -27.74
N SER A 127 6.47 -4.79 -28.03
CA SER A 127 7.65 -5.64 -27.86
C SER A 127 8.07 -5.81 -26.39
N ASN A 128 8.83 -6.87 -26.12
CA ASN A 128 9.44 -7.13 -24.82
C ASN A 128 10.97 -7.14 -24.97
N LEU A 129 11.63 -6.09 -24.52
CA LEU A 129 13.09 -5.97 -24.54
C LEU A 129 13.67 -6.35 -23.18
N THR A 130 14.65 -7.25 -23.15
CA THR A 130 15.45 -7.55 -21.96
C THR A 130 16.93 -7.43 -22.25
N VAL A 131 17.64 -6.61 -21.48
CA VAL A 131 19.10 -6.40 -21.60
C VAL A 131 19.75 -6.78 -20.27
N VAL A 132 20.71 -7.70 -20.30
CA VAL A 132 21.31 -8.26 -19.09
C VAL A 132 22.83 -8.26 -19.17
N GLY A 133 23.48 -7.64 -18.18
CA GLY A 133 24.93 -7.77 -17.94
C GLY A 133 25.82 -7.25 -19.07
N THR A 134 25.31 -6.33 -19.90
CA THR A 134 25.97 -5.89 -21.13
C THR A 134 25.81 -4.40 -21.39
N THR A 135 26.57 -3.88 -22.35
CA THR A 135 26.60 -2.47 -22.74
C THR A 135 25.80 -2.20 -24.01
N ILE A 136 24.94 -1.19 -23.97
CA ILE A 136 24.41 -0.47 -25.14
C ILE A 136 25.34 0.75 -25.34
N ASN A 137 26.14 0.72 -26.41
CA ASN A 137 27.13 1.78 -26.66
C ASN A 137 26.52 3.03 -27.31
N GLY A 138 25.24 2.97 -27.70
CA GLY A 138 24.49 4.10 -28.22
C GLY A 138 23.23 4.37 -27.41
N ASP A 139 22.23 4.92 -28.07
CA ASP A 139 20.93 5.26 -27.50
C ASP A 139 20.06 4.01 -27.32
N LEU A 140 19.19 4.07 -26.33
CA LEU A 140 18.08 3.14 -26.15
C LEU A 140 16.77 3.92 -26.34
N ALA A 141 15.97 3.53 -27.33
CA ALA A 141 14.61 4.02 -27.49
C ALA A 141 13.62 2.86 -27.45
N ALA A 142 12.52 3.03 -26.72
CA ALA A 142 11.41 2.09 -26.67
C ALA A 142 10.11 2.86 -26.82
N ASN A 143 9.21 2.38 -27.68
CA ASN A 143 8.02 3.13 -28.05
C ASN A 143 6.79 2.24 -28.05
N TYR A 144 5.88 2.50 -27.10
CA TYR A 144 4.69 1.70 -26.83
C TYR A 144 5.01 0.22 -26.59
N SER A 145 6.18 -0.09 -26.03
CA SER A 145 6.61 -1.46 -25.76
C SER A 145 5.75 -2.06 -24.66
N ALA A 146 5.55 -3.38 -24.71
CA ALA A 146 4.88 -4.08 -23.62
C ALA A 146 5.77 -4.15 -22.39
N SER A 147 7.09 -4.33 -22.57
CA SER A 147 8.04 -4.19 -21.46
C SER A 147 9.46 -3.86 -21.89
N VAL A 148 10.17 -3.15 -21.03
CA VAL A 148 11.61 -2.91 -21.10
C VAL A 148 12.24 -3.31 -19.77
N THR A 149 13.15 -4.27 -19.79
CA THR A 149 13.88 -4.73 -18.61
C THR A 149 15.38 -4.54 -18.81
N LEU A 150 16.01 -3.73 -17.95
CA LEU A 150 17.46 -3.52 -17.92
C LEU A 150 18.01 -4.05 -16.60
N ARG A 151 18.87 -5.08 -16.66
CA ARG A 151 19.45 -5.69 -15.46
C ARG A 151 20.97 -5.71 -15.54
N ASN A 152 21.63 -4.99 -14.64
CA ASN A 152 23.09 -4.85 -14.64
C ASN A 152 23.62 -4.44 -16.02
N ALA A 153 22.85 -3.64 -16.76
CA ALA A 153 23.24 -3.14 -18.06
C ALA A 153 24.05 -1.85 -17.91
N ASN A 154 24.71 -1.43 -18.99
CA ASN A 154 25.30 -0.11 -19.09
C ASN A 154 24.79 0.57 -20.35
N VAL A 155 24.12 1.70 -20.23
CA VAL A 155 23.68 2.51 -21.39
C VAL A 155 24.55 3.76 -21.43
N VAL A 156 25.30 3.88 -22.52
CA VAL A 156 26.32 4.94 -22.66
C VAL A 156 25.69 6.25 -23.12
N HIS A 157 24.61 6.23 -23.91
CA HIS A 157 23.94 7.46 -24.32
C HIS A 157 22.52 7.54 -23.75
N PHE A 158 21.64 8.26 -24.45
CA PHE A 158 20.32 8.60 -23.98
C PHE A 158 19.40 7.38 -23.93
N THR A 159 18.57 7.31 -22.89
CA THR A 159 17.49 6.32 -22.78
C THR A 159 16.14 7.03 -22.84
N GLY A 160 15.38 6.79 -23.90
CA GLY A 160 14.01 7.29 -24.07
C GLY A 160 12.98 6.18 -24.06
N LEU A 161 12.08 6.20 -23.08
CA LEU A 161 11.04 5.20 -22.86
C LEU A 161 9.68 5.89 -23.06
N TYR A 162 9.10 5.69 -24.24
CA TYR A 162 7.96 6.45 -24.73
C TYR A 162 6.70 5.59 -24.68
N ASN A 163 5.87 5.84 -23.68
CA ASN A 163 4.56 5.21 -23.48
C ASN A 163 4.63 3.68 -23.32
N ASP A 164 5.71 3.18 -22.72
CA ASP A 164 5.91 1.77 -22.43
C ASP A 164 5.01 1.32 -21.26
N GLN A 165 4.51 0.09 -21.29
CA GLN A 165 3.58 -0.38 -20.24
C GLN A 165 4.31 -0.74 -18.93
N VAL A 166 5.50 -1.35 -19.04
CA VAL A 166 6.29 -1.80 -17.90
C VAL A 166 7.77 -1.53 -18.16
N VAL A 167 8.39 -0.74 -17.29
CA VAL A 167 9.82 -0.46 -17.30
C VAL A 167 10.41 -0.95 -15.97
N ASN A 168 11.40 -1.82 -16.05
CA ASN A 168 12.10 -2.35 -14.88
C ASN A 168 13.62 -2.25 -15.05
N ILE A 169 14.25 -1.39 -14.25
CA ILE A 169 15.67 -1.07 -14.32
C ILE A 169 16.30 -1.44 -12.98
N VAL A 170 17.25 -2.38 -12.99
CA VAL A 170 17.91 -2.87 -11.77
C VAL A 170 19.41 -2.95 -11.95
N GLY A 171 20.17 -2.30 -11.08
CA GLY A 171 21.64 -2.39 -11.11
C GLY A 171 22.28 -1.79 -12.36
N THR A 172 21.54 -0.99 -13.12
CA THR A 172 21.98 -0.48 -14.43
C THR A 172 22.73 0.83 -14.26
N SER A 173 23.77 1.05 -15.06
CA SER A 173 24.46 2.34 -15.14
C SER A 173 24.06 3.10 -16.40
N PHE A 174 23.80 4.39 -16.24
CA PHE A 174 23.51 5.33 -17.32
C PHE A 174 24.57 6.42 -17.25
N ASN A 175 25.29 6.61 -18.36
CA ASN A 175 26.37 7.58 -18.40
C ASN A 175 26.24 8.51 -19.61
N THR A 176 25.24 9.39 -19.60
CA THR A 176 25.16 10.42 -20.63
C THR A 176 26.22 11.48 -20.38
N SER A 177 27.40 11.28 -20.95
CA SER A 177 28.42 12.30 -21.01
C SER A 177 27.96 13.44 -21.92
N GLY A 178 27.11 14.33 -21.42
CA GLY A 178 26.88 15.66 -21.99
C GLY A 178 26.05 15.74 -23.27
N ASP A 179 25.09 14.83 -23.51
CA ASP A 179 24.12 15.06 -24.59
C ASP A 179 23.03 16.04 -24.14
N THR A 180 23.25 17.33 -24.44
CA THR A 180 22.30 18.43 -24.21
C THR A 180 21.31 18.59 -25.37
N SER A 181 21.41 17.79 -26.44
CA SER A 181 20.63 18.01 -27.67
C SER A 181 19.16 17.54 -27.56
N VAL A 182 18.86 16.75 -26.53
CA VAL A 182 17.57 16.06 -26.36
C VAL A 182 16.60 16.83 -25.45
N CYS A 183 17.05 17.89 -24.75
CA CYS A 183 16.19 18.68 -23.85
C CYS A 183 16.32 20.19 -24.06
N GLY A 184 15.20 20.88 -24.25
CA GLY A 184 15.13 22.33 -24.50
C GLY A 184 15.55 23.20 -23.31
N ASP A 185 15.54 22.65 -22.10
CA ASP A 185 15.77 23.38 -20.85
C ASP A 185 17.18 23.18 -20.26
N GLY A 186 18.18 22.93 -21.10
CA GLY A 186 19.59 22.90 -20.69
C GLY A 186 19.99 21.71 -19.81
N CYS A 187 19.23 20.63 -19.86
CA CYS A 187 19.36 19.45 -19.01
C CYS A 187 20.02 18.27 -19.76
N ASN A 188 21.06 17.68 -19.16
CA ASN A 188 21.71 16.44 -19.62
C ASN A 188 20.85 15.22 -19.21
N ASN A 189 19.68 15.05 -19.83
CA ASN A 189 18.80 13.91 -19.50
C ASN A 189 19.51 12.61 -19.87
N ALA A 190 19.73 11.77 -18.87
CA ALA A 190 20.21 10.41 -19.09
C ALA A 190 19.05 9.47 -19.44
N ILE A 191 17.91 9.72 -18.80
CA ILE A 191 16.71 8.92 -18.91
C ILE A 191 15.53 9.87 -19.03
N TYR A 192 14.73 9.62 -20.06
CA TYR A 192 13.35 10.08 -20.16
C TYR A 192 12.45 8.85 -20.13
N GLU A 193 11.51 8.83 -19.21
CA GLU A 193 10.36 7.93 -19.24
C GLU A 193 9.10 8.78 -19.30
N GLY A 194 8.13 8.39 -20.12
CA GLY A 194 6.88 9.12 -20.15
C GLY A 194 5.73 8.26 -20.61
N GLY A 195 4.57 8.48 -20.00
CA GLY A 195 3.34 7.78 -20.32
C GLY A 195 2.82 6.96 -19.16
N ARG A 196 1.66 6.34 -19.35
CA ARG A 196 0.85 5.77 -18.24
C ARG A 196 1.28 4.35 -17.86
N GLY A 197 2.57 4.06 -17.92
CA GLY A 197 3.12 2.75 -17.58
C GLY A 197 3.35 2.55 -16.09
N SER A 198 4.04 1.45 -15.77
CA SER A 198 4.73 1.26 -14.50
C SER A 198 6.23 1.45 -14.70
N PHE A 199 6.84 2.30 -13.89
CA PHE A 199 8.26 2.61 -13.91
C PHE A 199 8.90 2.17 -12.59
N ALA A 200 9.89 1.26 -12.67
CA ALA A 200 10.66 0.82 -11.52
C ALA A 200 12.16 0.95 -11.80
N MET A 201 12.88 1.65 -10.92
CA MET A 201 14.33 1.83 -10.99
C MET A 201 14.97 1.59 -9.64
N ILE A 202 15.85 0.59 -9.57
CA ILE A 202 16.41 0.06 -8.33
C ILE A 202 17.93 -0.04 -8.42
N ASN A 203 18.63 0.42 -7.39
CA ASN A 203 20.07 0.24 -7.20
C ASN A 203 20.92 0.59 -8.44
N SER A 204 20.49 1.61 -9.19
CA SER A 204 21.08 2.01 -10.45
C SER A 204 21.87 3.32 -10.30
N THR A 205 22.81 3.57 -11.20
CA THR A 205 23.62 4.80 -11.20
C THR A 205 23.32 5.60 -12.45
N VAL A 206 22.98 6.87 -12.29
CA VAL A 206 22.72 7.81 -13.37
C VAL A 206 23.67 8.97 -13.25
N ASN A 207 24.59 9.08 -14.20
CA ASN A 207 25.39 10.27 -14.40
C ASN A 207 24.66 11.21 -15.37
N GLY A 208 23.82 12.09 -14.83
CA GLY A 208 22.89 12.91 -15.60
C GLY A 208 21.55 13.04 -14.87
N GLN A 209 20.52 13.43 -15.61
CA GLN A 209 19.18 13.63 -15.08
C GLN A 209 18.24 12.46 -15.37
N ILE A 210 17.25 12.27 -14.51
CA ILE A 210 16.11 11.39 -14.73
C ILE A 210 14.86 12.26 -14.76
N GLU A 211 14.06 12.08 -15.80
CA GLU A 211 12.74 12.66 -15.96
C GLU A 211 11.76 11.51 -16.23
N SER A 212 10.77 11.34 -15.36
CA SER A 212 9.69 10.34 -15.47
C SER A 212 8.35 11.06 -15.39
N GLU A 213 7.66 11.07 -16.52
CA GLU A 213 6.44 11.83 -16.76
C GLU A 213 5.20 10.93 -16.64
N VAL A 214 4.33 11.25 -15.68
CA VAL A 214 2.95 10.72 -15.57
C VAL A 214 2.78 9.19 -15.57
N SER A 215 3.73 8.41 -15.03
CA SER A 215 3.54 6.96 -14.83
C SER A 215 2.35 6.67 -13.92
N HIS A 216 1.58 5.61 -14.18
CA HIS A 216 0.57 5.16 -13.21
C HIS A 216 1.24 4.75 -11.89
N GLN A 217 2.38 4.08 -11.98
CA GLN A 217 3.19 3.70 -10.83
C GLN A 217 4.66 4.05 -11.06
N ALA A 218 5.30 4.69 -10.09
CA ALA A 218 6.73 5.01 -10.15
C ALA A 218 7.43 4.57 -8.85
N ILE A 219 8.41 3.67 -8.93
CA ILE A 219 9.18 3.18 -7.78
C ILE A 219 10.67 3.39 -8.06
N VAL A 220 11.26 4.37 -7.39
CA VAL A 220 12.67 4.75 -7.55
C VAL A 220 13.38 4.60 -6.21
N THR A 221 14.21 3.56 -6.08
CA THR A 221 14.83 3.22 -4.79
C THR A 221 16.32 2.83 -4.87
N GLY A 222 17.11 3.32 -3.93
CA GLY A 222 18.52 2.94 -3.79
C GLY A 222 19.43 3.42 -4.91
N ASN A 223 19.00 4.38 -5.73
CA ASN A 223 19.76 4.86 -6.88
C ASN A 223 20.74 5.98 -6.50
N THR A 224 21.76 6.17 -7.33
CA THR A 224 22.63 7.36 -7.30
C THR A 224 22.42 8.16 -8.57
N VAL A 225 21.98 9.41 -8.45
CA VAL A 225 21.70 10.33 -9.56
C VAL A 225 22.50 11.60 -9.35
N THR A 226 23.45 11.88 -10.23
CA THR A 226 24.33 13.07 -10.08
C THR A 226 23.63 14.37 -10.44
N GLY A 227 22.62 14.32 -11.32
CA GLY A 227 21.84 15.46 -11.77
C GLY A 227 20.50 15.63 -11.05
N ARG A 228 19.55 16.19 -11.78
CA ARG A 228 18.14 16.33 -11.38
C ARG A 228 17.45 14.97 -11.42
N MET A 229 16.66 14.68 -10.41
CA MET A 229 15.69 13.60 -10.42
C MET A 229 14.30 14.23 -10.36
N GLU A 230 13.49 13.89 -11.35
CA GLU A 230 12.11 14.31 -11.49
C GLU A 230 11.25 13.10 -11.81
N ILE A 231 10.36 12.77 -10.89
CA ILE A 231 9.55 11.55 -10.92
C ILE A 231 8.12 11.91 -10.57
N GLU A 232 7.24 11.79 -11.55
CA GLU A 232 5.81 11.98 -11.36
C GLU A 232 5.06 10.65 -11.33
N SER A 233 3.92 10.60 -10.64
CA SER A 233 3.07 9.41 -10.68
C SER A 233 1.59 9.70 -10.49
N ALA A 234 0.77 9.28 -11.43
CA ALA A 234 -0.68 9.48 -11.39
C ALA A 234 -1.37 8.76 -10.23
N ASP A 235 -0.94 7.54 -9.87
CA ASP A 235 -1.62 6.72 -8.87
C ASP A 235 -0.74 6.37 -7.64
N PHE A 236 0.51 5.94 -7.86
CA PHE A 236 1.39 5.51 -6.78
C PHE A 236 2.88 5.74 -7.10
N GLY A 237 3.47 6.73 -6.44
CA GLY A 237 4.87 7.10 -6.55
C GLY A 237 5.65 6.87 -5.26
N GLN A 238 6.89 6.41 -5.38
CA GLN A 238 7.82 6.25 -4.27
C GLN A 238 9.24 6.61 -4.70
N ILE A 239 9.86 7.57 -3.99
CA ILE A 239 11.28 7.93 -4.12
C ILE A 239 11.95 7.65 -2.78
N MET A 240 12.72 6.57 -2.68
CA MET A 240 13.30 6.14 -1.41
C MET A 240 14.79 5.81 -1.43
N ASN A 241 15.51 6.20 -0.38
CA ASN A 241 16.89 5.80 -0.14
C ASN A 241 17.84 6.09 -1.32
N ASN A 242 17.57 7.14 -2.09
CA ASN A 242 18.42 7.54 -3.21
C ASN A 242 19.46 8.58 -2.76
N ASN A 243 20.56 8.67 -3.48
CA ASN A 243 21.50 9.78 -3.43
C ASN A 243 21.32 10.64 -4.69
N ILE A 244 20.87 11.88 -4.53
CA ILE A 244 20.34 12.72 -5.61
C ILE A 244 21.10 14.04 -5.64
N GLY A 245 21.39 14.57 -6.84
CA GLY A 245 21.90 15.92 -7.03
C GLY A 245 20.85 16.97 -6.66
N VAL A 246 19.77 17.04 -7.43
CA VAL A 246 18.61 17.93 -7.18
C VAL A 246 17.34 17.11 -7.28
N LEU A 247 16.39 17.32 -6.37
CA LEU A 247 15.05 16.74 -6.47
C LEU A 247 14.08 17.82 -6.94
N ASP A 248 13.47 17.61 -8.08
CA ASP A 248 12.51 18.53 -8.68
C ASP A 248 11.23 17.75 -8.98
N LEU A 249 10.09 18.24 -8.51
CA LEU A 249 8.80 17.58 -8.71
C LEU A 249 7.82 18.65 -9.14
N ASP A 250 7.73 18.91 -10.44
CA ASP A 250 7.06 20.09 -10.97
C ASP A 250 5.53 19.93 -11.03
N GLN A 251 4.95 18.73 -11.24
CA GLN A 251 3.50 18.53 -11.08
C GLN A 251 3.01 17.06 -10.91
N ASN A 252 1.70 16.88 -10.79
CA ASN A 252 0.99 15.64 -11.16
C ASN A 252 1.31 14.30 -10.48
N GLY A 253 1.41 14.23 -9.14
CA GLY A 253 1.34 12.89 -8.54
C GLY A 253 0.93 12.66 -7.10
N ILE A 254 0.76 11.37 -6.79
CA ILE A 254 0.67 10.76 -5.46
C ILE A 254 2.06 10.18 -5.17
N ILE A 255 2.86 10.83 -4.33
CA ILE A 255 4.26 10.43 -4.15
C ILE A 255 4.73 10.45 -2.69
N VAL A 256 5.43 9.39 -2.27
CA VAL A 256 6.10 9.33 -0.97
C VAL A 256 7.62 9.42 -1.15
N ILE A 257 8.23 10.33 -0.40
CA ILE A 257 9.65 10.68 -0.54
C ILE A 257 10.35 10.51 0.80
N SER A 258 11.20 9.49 0.92
CA SER A 258 11.81 9.18 2.23
C SER A 258 13.20 8.56 2.18
N GLY A 259 14.04 8.94 3.15
CA GLY A 259 15.38 8.36 3.32
C GLY A 259 16.39 8.78 2.26
N ASN A 260 16.07 9.79 1.45
CA ASN A 260 16.97 10.25 0.40
C ASN A 260 18.04 11.21 0.95
N THR A 261 19.23 11.17 0.37
CA THR A 261 20.24 12.22 0.50
C THR A 261 20.17 13.08 -0.76
N VAL A 262 19.83 14.35 -0.61
CA VAL A 262 19.76 15.33 -1.70
C VAL A 262 20.88 16.35 -1.50
N ASN A 263 21.86 16.35 -2.41
CA ASN A 263 23.06 17.19 -2.33
C ASN A 263 22.85 18.62 -2.85
N GLY A 264 21.60 18.96 -3.20
CA GLY A 264 21.19 20.24 -3.74
C GLY A 264 19.80 20.63 -3.26
N ASN A 265 19.08 21.37 -4.08
CA ASN A 265 17.75 21.86 -3.74
C ASN A 265 16.69 20.76 -3.87
N VAL A 266 15.61 20.95 -3.12
CA VAL A 266 14.38 20.18 -3.26
C VAL A 266 13.26 21.13 -3.64
N LEU A 267 12.59 20.89 -4.76
CA LEU A 267 11.38 21.59 -5.14
C LEU A 267 10.20 20.62 -5.09
N TYR A 268 9.32 20.83 -4.10
CA TYR A 268 8.01 20.21 -4.06
C TYR A 268 7.04 21.12 -4.80
N GLY A 269 6.83 20.85 -6.09
CA GLY A 269 5.81 21.53 -6.90
C GLY A 269 4.40 21.12 -6.50
N LEU A 270 3.44 21.32 -7.41
CA LEU A 270 2.01 21.13 -7.15
C LEU A 270 1.59 19.65 -7.23
N ASN A 271 2.31 18.78 -6.52
CA ASN A 271 1.93 17.39 -6.34
C ASN A 271 0.51 17.31 -5.75
N ARG A 272 -0.30 16.38 -6.24
CA ARG A 272 -1.71 16.21 -5.79
C ARG A 272 -1.75 15.81 -4.33
N TRP A 273 -0.94 14.81 -4.02
CA TRP A 273 -0.72 14.33 -2.68
C TRP A 273 0.73 13.93 -2.57
N CYS A 274 1.45 14.46 -1.60
CA CYS A 274 2.80 13.97 -1.37
C CYS A 274 3.14 13.99 0.10
N ALA A 275 3.96 13.04 0.53
CA ALA A 275 4.43 12.96 1.90
C ALA A 275 5.95 12.80 1.90
N ALA A 276 6.65 13.79 2.44
CA ALA A 276 8.10 13.78 2.55
C ALA A 276 8.57 13.71 4.00
N GLY A 277 9.56 12.87 4.28
CA GLY A 277 10.13 12.71 5.63
C GLY A 277 11.48 12.03 5.58
N ASN A 278 12.29 12.17 6.63
CA ASN A 278 13.59 11.49 6.73
C ASN A 278 14.60 11.75 5.58
N ASN A 279 14.50 12.88 4.88
CA ASN A 279 15.47 13.23 3.84
C ASN A 279 16.59 14.10 4.44
N VAL A 280 17.83 13.85 4.03
CA VAL A 280 18.97 14.72 4.33
C VAL A 280 19.16 15.63 3.13
N VAL A 281 19.00 16.94 3.32
CA VAL A 281 19.04 17.93 2.23
C VAL A 281 20.09 18.97 2.57
N SER A 282 21.08 19.17 1.69
CA SER A 282 22.11 20.20 1.87
C SER A 282 21.73 21.55 1.25
N GLY A 283 20.78 21.58 0.31
CA GLY A 283 20.24 22.81 -0.29
C GLY A 283 18.98 23.34 0.40
N SER A 284 18.22 24.18 -0.31
CA SER A 284 16.96 24.76 0.16
C SER A 284 15.75 23.91 -0.23
N PHE A 285 14.65 24.09 0.50
CA PHE A 285 13.33 23.60 0.16
C PHE A 285 12.49 24.68 -0.53
N GLY A 286 11.87 24.34 -1.65
CA GLY A 286 10.74 25.07 -2.23
C GLY A 286 9.47 24.24 -2.11
N GLY A 287 8.35 24.86 -1.72
CA GLY A 287 7.05 24.19 -1.57
C GLY A 287 6.88 23.37 -0.28
N ILE A 288 5.77 22.64 -0.18
CA ILE A 288 5.38 21.85 1.00
C ILE A 288 4.94 20.46 0.55
N CYS A 289 5.42 19.43 1.23
CA CYS A 289 5.08 18.04 0.94
C CYS A 289 4.63 17.28 2.19
N VAL A 290 3.34 17.39 2.50
CA VAL A 290 2.69 16.79 3.67
C VAL A 290 1.49 15.96 3.22
N GLY A 291 1.47 14.67 3.61
CA GLY A 291 0.44 13.74 3.20
C GLY A 291 -0.86 14.00 3.96
N ASN A 292 -1.77 14.76 3.35
CA ASN A 292 -3.10 15.04 3.91
C ASN A 292 -4.06 13.89 3.57
N ILE A 293 -4.76 13.36 4.57
CA ILE A 293 -5.67 12.23 4.46
C ILE A 293 -7.03 12.71 4.94
N GLU A 294 -8.10 12.38 4.21
CA GLU A 294 -9.49 12.68 4.58
C GLU A 294 -10.37 11.46 4.39
N ILE A 295 -11.07 11.02 5.44
CA ILE A 295 -11.84 9.78 5.41
C ILE A 295 -13.17 9.95 6.14
N ASP A 296 -14.25 9.52 5.49
CA ASP A 296 -15.57 9.37 6.07
C ASP A 296 -15.81 7.93 6.52
N LEU A 297 -15.89 7.74 7.83
CA LEU A 297 -16.10 6.45 8.48
C LEU A 297 -17.54 6.36 8.99
N ALA A 298 -18.25 5.28 8.67
CA ALA A 298 -19.60 5.03 9.19
C ALA A 298 -19.67 3.80 10.08
N ASN A 299 -20.33 3.97 11.23
CA ASN A 299 -20.66 2.85 12.10
C ASN A 299 -21.98 2.21 11.67
N THR A 300 -21.88 1.10 10.93
CA THR A 300 -23.03 0.29 10.49
C THR A 300 -23.32 -0.89 11.42
N GLY A 301 -22.57 -1.00 12.52
CA GLY A 301 -22.69 -2.07 13.50
C GLY A 301 -23.82 -1.81 14.49
N SER A 302 -23.92 -2.66 15.50
CA SER A 302 -24.95 -2.57 16.55
C SER A 302 -24.49 -1.85 17.82
N ILE A 303 -23.22 -1.45 17.92
CA ILE A 303 -22.66 -0.79 19.11
C ILE A 303 -21.72 0.37 18.76
N PRO A 304 -21.57 1.38 19.63
CA PRO A 304 -20.57 2.44 19.46
C PRO A 304 -19.14 1.89 19.49
N VAL A 305 -18.25 2.50 18.72
CA VAL A 305 -16.81 2.24 18.78
C VAL A 305 -16.04 3.54 18.89
N SER A 306 -14.79 3.43 19.33
CA SER A 306 -13.86 4.54 19.43
C SER A 306 -12.66 4.32 18.52
N LEU A 307 -12.36 5.19 17.56
CA LEU A 307 -11.06 5.16 16.87
C LEU A 307 -9.99 5.54 17.88
N VAL A 308 -9.02 4.66 18.14
CA VAL A 308 -7.97 4.89 19.14
C VAL A 308 -6.58 5.07 18.53
N ALA A 309 -6.36 4.58 17.31
CA ALA A 309 -5.10 4.75 16.59
C ALA A 309 -5.30 4.60 15.09
N ALA A 310 -4.42 5.25 14.32
CA ALA A 310 -4.31 5.07 12.89
C ALA A 310 -2.83 4.93 12.50
N TYR A 311 -2.56 4.13 11.49
CA TYR A 311 -1.23 3.81 10.99
C TYR A 311 -1.21 3.97 9.47
N MET A 312 -0.11 4.49 8.94
CA MET A 312 0.22 4.38 7.52
C MET A 312 1.20 3.22 7.38
N SER A 313 0.80 2.16 6.69
CA SER A 313 1.51 0.87 6.72
C SER A 313 1.72 0.44 8.18
N ASN A 314 2.97 0.29 8.63
CA ASN A 314 3.32 -0.07 10.00
C ASN A 314 3.68 1.12 10.92
N SER A 315 3.53 2.36 10.44
CA SER A 315 3.96 3.57 11.16
C SER A 315 2.77 4.35 11.71
N PRO A 316 2.76 4.72 13.00
CA PRO A 316 1.65 5.47 13.57
C PRO A 316 1.52 6.84 12.90
N ILE A 317 0.28 7.25 12.66
CA ILE A 317 -0.02 8.60 12.19
C ILE A 317 0.11 9.54 13.38
N ALA A 318 1.27 10.18 13.48
CA ALA A 318 1.61 11.11 14.57
C ALA A 318 1.30 12.58 14.24
N GLY A 319 0.79 12.87 13.03
CA GLY A 319 0.43 14.23 12.64
C GLY A 319 -0.90 14.69 13.25
N PRO A 320 -1.24 15.99 13.09
CA PRO A 320 -2.53 16.52 13.50
C PRO A 320 -3.68 15.66 12.97
N ILE A 321 -4.59 15.29 13.86
CA ILE A 321 -5.86 14.66 13.55
C ILE A 321 -6.97 15.65 13.87
N THR A 322 -7.92 15.83 12.95
CA THR A 322 -9.16 16.53 13.25
C THR A 322 -10.34 15.73 12.78
N TRP A 323 -11.46 15.83 13.50
CA TRP A 323 -12.65 15.07 13.16
C TRP A 323 -13.93 15.77 13.56
N LYS A 324 -15.01 15.42 12.87
CA LYS A 324 -16.35 15.92 13.15
C LYS A 324 -17.41 14.93 12.64
N LEU A 325 -18.50 14.77 13.38
CA LEU A 325 -19.65 14.00 12.89
C LEU A 325 -20.25 14.66 11.66
N LEU A 326 -20.52 13.87 10.62
CA LEU A 326 -21.16 14.35 9.39
C LEU A 326 -22.58 14.90 9.63
N SER A 327 -23.24 14.43 10.70
CA SER A 327 -24.54 14.94 11.16
C SER A 327 -24.47 16.34 11.80
N GLY A 328 -23.27 16.91 11.99
CA GLY A 328 -23.04 18.20 12.62
C GLY A 328 -22.47 18.08 14.04
N GLY A 329 -22.00 19.19 14.59
CA GLY A 329 -21.39 19.23 15.93
C GLY A 329 -20.07 20.02 16.00
N GLN A 330 -19.47 20.01 17.19
CA GLN A 330 -18.13 20.57 17.43
C GLN A 330 -17.09 19.71 16.72
N GLY A 331 -16.07 20.36 16.15
CA GLY A 331 -14.88 19.67 15.66
C GLY A 331 -13.96 19.34 16.83
N HIS A 332 -13.24 18.24 16.72
CA HIS A 332 -12.30 17.76 17.72
C HIS A 332 -10.94 17.51 17.07
N ASN A 333 -9.87 17.53 17.87
CA ASN A 333 -8.50 17.46 17.40
C ASN A 333 -7.64 16.40 18.12
N SER A 334 -8.29 15.36 18.66
CA SER A 334 -7.62 14.29 19.41
C SER A 334 -8.34 12.95 19.28
N LEU A 335 -7.58 11.88 19.50
CA LEU A 335 -8.06 10.53 19.75
C LEU A 335 -8.30 10.33 21.26
N PRO A 336 -9.25 9.46 21.68
CA PRO A 336 -10.08 8.62 20.83
C PRO A 336 -11.33 9.32 20.25
N ILE A 337 -11.83 8.82 19.11
CA ILE A 337 -13.04 9.33 18.42
C ILE A 337 -14.19 8.36 18.60
N THR A 338 -15.18 8.69 19.41
CA THR A 338 -16.38 7.84 19.54
C THR A 338 -17.32 8.07 18.36
N ILE A 339 -17.62 6.99 17.62
CA ILE A 339 -18.57 6.97 16.50
C ILE A 339 -19.83 6.22 16.96
N PRO A 340 -20.94 6.93 17.23
CA PRO A 340 -22.20 6.29 17.60
C PRO A 340 -22.76 5.42 16.46
N VAL A 341 -23.61 4.46 16.82
CA VAL A 341 -24.30 3.60 15.84
C VAL A 341 -25.11 4.44 14.84
N GLY A 342 -24.98 4.12 13.55
CA GLY A 342 -25.69 4.80 12.47
C GLY A 342 -25.18 6.21 12.18
N GLN A 343 -24.10 6.65 12.83
CA GLN A 343 -23.45 7.93 12.56
C GLN A 343 -22.21 7.73 11.69
N SER A 344 -21.85 8.82 11.01
CA SER A 344 -20.63 8.92 10.23
C SER A 344 -19.76 10.07 10.73
N VAL A 345 -18.45 9.90 10.62
CA VAL A 345 -17.46 10.90 11.01
C VAL A 345 -16.53 11.18 9.85
N ASN A 346 -16.24 12.46 9.60
CA ASN A 346 -15.13 12.88 8.76
C ASN A 346 -13.89 13.00 9.63
N VAL A 347 -12.81 12.32 9.24
CA VAL A 347 -11.52 12.33 9.91
C VAL A 347 -10.49 12.83 8.92
N THR A 348 -9.83 13.93 9.26
CA THR A 348 -8.66 14.42 8.53
C THR A 348 -7.41 14.18 9.34
N MET A 349 -6.35 13.73 8.68
CA MET A 349 -5.06 13.44 9.29
C MET A 349 -3.95 13.97 8.40
N GLN A 350 -2.84 14.37 9.00
CA GLN A 350 -1.61 14.62 8.27
C GLN A 350 -0.59 13.54 8.58
N TRP A 351 0.20 13.18 7.57
CA TRP A 351 1.21 12.16 7.71
C TRP A 351 2.49 12.53 6.96
N THR A 352 3.62 12.27 7.61
CA THR A 352 4.95 12.30 7.00
C THR A 352 5.70 11.02 7.39
N PRO A 353 6.54 10.47 6.51
CA PRO A 353 7.37 9.31 6.82
C PRO A 353 8.23 9.52 8.09
N PRO A 354 8.19 8.61 9.08
CA PRO A 354 9.02 8.74 10.26
C PRO A 354 10.50 8.49 9.92
N LYS A 355 11.39 9.09 10.73
CA LYS A 355 12.86 9.03 10.52
C LYS A 355 13.46 7.63 10.53
N SER A 356 12.72 6.63 11.00
CA SER A 356 13.19 5.25 11.20
C SER A 356 12.46 4.21 10.36
N SER A 357 11.55 4.59 9.44
CA SER A 357 10.77 3.61 8.68
C SER A 357 11.57 2.92 7.58
N PHE A 358 11.50 1.58 7.58
CA PHE A 358 11.93 0.71 6.49
C PHE A 358 11.22 1.05 5.17
N ALA A 359 11.87 0.74 4.04
CA ALA A 359 11.26 0.72 2.71
C ALA A 359 10.24 -0.44 2.61
N MET A 360 9.08 -0.29 3.22
CA MET A 360 7.89 -1.05 2.85
C MET A 360 7.00 -0.14 2.02
N PRO A 361 6.36 -0.67 0.97
CA PRO A 361 5.51 0.16 0.15
C PRO A 361 4.40 0.72 1.04
N TRP A 362 4.19 2.03 0.96
CA TRP A 362 3.16 2.74 1.70
C TRP A 362 1.83 2.40 1.05
N THR A 363 1.34 1.17 1.24
CA THR A 363 0.23 0.60 0.45
C THR A 363 -1.13 0.76 1.09
N GLY A 364 -1.20 1.32 2.29
CA GLY A 364 -2.49 1.59 2.91
C GLY A 364 -2.46 2.25 4.27
N LEU A 365 -3.65 2.66 4.70
CA LEU A 365 -3.98 3.14 6.01
C LEU A 365 -4.66 2.03 6.83
N TYR A 366 -4.25 1.92 8.08
CA TYR A 366 -4.79 0.97 9.03
C TYR A 366 -5.35 1.69 10.26
N PHE A 367 -6.51 1.26 10.73
CA PHE A 367 -7.26 1.86 11.83
C PHE A 367 -7.47 0.84 12.93
N ILE A 368 -7.29 1.28 14.18
CA ILE A 368 -7.66 0.52 15.37
C ILE A 368 -8.83 1.22 16.03
N PHE A 369 -9.94 0.50 16.13
CA PHE A 369 -11.09 0.90 16.92
C PHE A 369 -11.20 0.03 18.17
N VAL A 370 -11.79 0.58 19.23
CA VAL A 370 -12.15 -0.13 20.45
C VAL A 370 -13.64 0.00 20.68
N SER A 371 -14.32 -1.13 20.81
CA SER A 371 -15.75 -1.15 21.10
C SER A 371 -16.04 -0.85 22.57
N SER A 372 -17.30 -0.55 22.89
CA SER A 372 -17.74 -0.38 24.28
C SER A 372 -17.51 -1.62 25.16
N HIS A 373 -17.28 -2.79 24.56
CA HIS A 373 -16.96 -4.05 25.24
C HIS A 373 -15.46 -4.34 25.33
N GLN A 374 -14.60 -3.35 25.00
CA GLN A 374 -13.14 -3.49 24.97
C GLN A 374 -12.62 -4.48 23.90
N ASN A 375 -13.41 -4.78 22.87
CA ASN A 375 -12.93 -5.52 21.70
C ASN A 375 -12.20 -4.56 20.75
N PHE A 376 -11.13 -5.03 20.11
CA PHE A 376 -10.43 -4.30 19.06
C PHE A 376 -11.02 -4.63 17.70
N VAL A 377 -11.28 -3.62 16.89
CA VAL A 377 -11.75 -3.76 15.50
C VAL A 377 -10.74 -3.13 14.56
N ASP A 378 -10.31 -3.92 13.59
CA ASP A 378 -9.27 -3.57 12.63
C ASP A 378 -9.89 -3.03 11.33
N GLY A 379 -9.47 -1.87 10.84
CA GLY A 379 -9.88 -1.31 9.55
C GLY A 379 -8.70 -1.10 8.61
N TYR A 380 -8.83 -1.45 7.33
CA TYR A 380 -7.75 -1.30 6.33
C TYR A 380 -8.24 -0.57 5.07
N LEU A 381 -7.41 0.33 4.53
CA LEU A 381 -7.64 1.10 3.31
C LEU A 381 -6.38 1.01 2.43
N TYR A 382 -6.49 0.54 1.18
CA TYR A 382 -5.35 0.41 0.27
C TYR A 382 -5.27 1.58 -0.75
N PHE A 383 -4.06 1.93 -1.19
CA PHE A 383 -3.87 2.82 -2.34
C PHE A 383 -4.27 2.09 -3.64
N GLY A 384 -5.02 2.76 -4.53
CA GLY A 384 -5.16 2.35 -5.93
C GLY A 384 -6.25 1.32 -6.29
N HIS A 385 -7.20 0.97 -5.42
CA HIS A 385 -8.27 0.05 -5.81
C HIS A 385 -9.67 0.56 -5.44
N ASN A 386 -10.37 1.13 -6.44
CA ASN A 386 -11.82 1.30 -6.56
C ASN A 386 -12.55 2.08 -5.42
N PRO A 387 -13.35 3.13 -5.71
CA PRO A 387 -14.04 3.94 -4.69
C PRO A 387 -15.04 3.20 -3.77
N ALA A 388 -15.35 1.93 -4.03
CA ALA A 388 -16.15 1.09 -3.13
C ALA A 388 -15.25 0.29 -2.17
N LEU A 389 -14.90 0.93 -1.07
CA LEU A 389 -13.96 0.46 -0.06
C LEU A 389 -14.61 -0.60 0.84
N THR A 390 -14.09 -1.82 0.84
CA THR A 390 -14.55 -2.84 1.79
C THR A 390 -13.55 -2.94 2.94
N ILE A 391 -13.91 -2.44 4.12
CA ILE A 391 -13.19 -2.82 5.35
C ILE A 391 -13.48 -4.31 5.60
N THR A 392 -12.46 -5.17 5.49
CA THR A 392 -12.51 -6.48 6.14
C THR A 392 -12.24 -6.27 7.63
N SER A 393 -13.29 -6.11 8.43
CA SER A 393 -13.14 -6.00 9.87
C SER A 393 -12.88 -7.39 10.46
N GLN A 394 -11.69 -7.60 11.03
CA GLN A 394 -11.45 -8.69 11.95
C GLN A 394 -11.47 -8.13 13.36
N SER A 395 -12.42 -8.58 14.15
CA SER A 395 -12.53 -8.20 15.55
C SER A 395 -11.76 -9.19 16.42
N ARG A 396 -11.09 -8.66 17.45
CA ARG A 396 -10.16 -9.44 18.27
C ARG A 396 -10.11 -8.95 19.72
N PRO A 397 -9.79 -9.83 20.68
CA PRO A 397 -9.78 -9.50 22.11
C PRO A 397 -8.47 -8.83 22.59
N GLU A 398 -7.37 -8.96 21.84
CA GLU A 398 -6.06 -8.44 22.25
C GLU A 398 -5.69 -7.15 21.51
N ASN A 399 -4.95 -6.25 22.16
CA ASN A 399 -4.35 -5.08 21.51
C ASN A 399 -3.12 -5.50 20.68
N ARG A 400 -3.02 -5.06 19.43
CA ARG A 400 -1.81 -5.22 18.60
C ARG A 400 -1.40 -3.83 18.21
N ILE A 401 -0.18 -3.50 18.58
CA ILE A 401 0.37 -2.15 18.44
C ILE A 401 0.78 -1.88 16.98
N CYS A 402 0.93 -2.90 16.13
CA CYS A 402 1.27 -2.71 14.71
C CYS A 402 0.76 -3.86 13.80
N PRO A 403 -0.29 -3.63 13.01
CA PRO A 403 -0.59 -4.44 11.82
C PRO A 403 -0.29 -3.67 10.52
N PRO A 404 0.40 -4.26 9.52
CA PRO A 404 0.90 -5.64 9.46
C PRO A 404 2.35 -5.72 9.94
N CYS A 405 2.59 -5.89 11.24
CA CYS A 405 3.86 -6.48 11.66
C CYS A 405 3.76 -8.00 11.55
N TYR A 406 4.59 -8.57 10.69
CA TYR A 406 5.02 -9.95 10.82
C TYR A 406 6.02 -10.07 11.96
#